data_AF-A0AAJ5TK38-F1
#
_entry.id   AF-A0AAJ5TK38-F1
#
_cell.length_a   1.000
_cell.length_b   1.000
_cell.length_c   1.000
_cell.angle_alpha   90.00
_cell.angle_beta   90.00
_cell.angle_gamma   90.00
#
_symmetry.space_group_name_H-M   'P 1'
#
loop_
_entity.id
_entity.type
_entity.pdbx_description
1 polymer ?
#
loop_
_entity_poly.entity_id
_entity_poly.type
_entity_poly.pdbx_seq_one_letter_code
_entity_poly.pdbx_strand_id
1 'polypeptide(L)' 'MLKIIYPNCCGIDVHKTFVVAVVTITDKQGLTSYHRKRFSTFTNGLVQLRDWLEYYS' A
#
# COMPACT_ATOMS: atom_id res chain seq x y z
N MET A 1 -0.47 21.37 -14.37
CA MET A 1 -1.45 20.29 -14.09
C MET A 1 -0.68 19.10 -13.52
N LEU A 2 -1.17 18.48 -12.44
CA LEU A 2 -0.47 17.33 -11.84
C LEU A 2 -0.59 16.13 -12.79
N LYS A 3 0.53 15.47 -13.10
CA LYS A 3 0.57 14.31 -13.99
C LYS A 3 0.79 13.05 -13.15
N ILE A 4 -0.17 12.12 -13.21
CA ILE A 4 -0.03 10.79 -12.61
C ILE A 4 0.78 9.93 -13.59
N ILE A 5 1.95 9.46 -13.14
CA ILE A 5 2.84 8.60 -13.93
C ILE A 5 2.52 7.12 -13.66
N TYR A 6 2.23 6.80 -12.41
CA TYR A 6 1.90 5.45 -11.96
C TYR A 6 0.55 5.50 -11.24
N PRO A 7 -0.52 4.92 -11.83
CA PRO A 7 -1.86 4.95 -11.25
C PRO A 7 -2.01 4.02 -10.05
N ASN A 8 -1.23 2.94 -9.96
CA ASN A 8 -1.14 2.09 -8.77
C ASN A 8 0.23 2.27 -8.13
N CYS A 9 0.28 2.60 -6.85
CA CYS A 9 1.52 2.67 -6.07
C CYS A 9 1.28 2.33 -4.59
N CYS A 10 2.35 1.99 -3.88
CA CYS A 10 2.29 1.79 -2.43
C CYS A 10 3.43 2.55 -1.74
N GLY A 11 3.09 3.32 -0.70
CA GLY A 11 4.04 3.89 0.24
C GLY A 11 4.13 3.01 1.49
N ILE A 12 5.36 2.72 1.94
CA ILE A 12 5.62 1.90 3.13
C ILE A 12 6.51 2.68 4.10
N ASP A 13 6.09 2.75 5.36
CA ASP A 13 6.85 3.29 6.48
C ASP A 13 7.15 2.18 7.50
N VAL A 14 8.42 1.97 7.82
CA VAL A 14 8.91 0.83 8.61
C VAL A 14 9.43 1.32 9.95
N HIS A 15 8.83 0.82 11.03
CA HIS A 15 9.29 1.02 12.40
C HIS A 15 9.78 -0.29 13.00
N LYS A 16 10.41 -0.21 14.18
CA LYS A 16 11.00 -1.39 14.85
C LYS A 16 10.01 -2.55 15.03
N THR A 17 8.77 -2.28 15.43
CA THR A 17 7.78 -3.31 15.78
C THR A 17 6.60 -3.40 14.81
N PHE A 18 6.54 -2.53 13.79
CA PHE A 18 5.43 -2.49 12.86
C PHE A 18 5.79 -1.82 11.53
N VAL A 19 5.00 -2.12 10.51
CA VAL A 19 5.03 -1.51 9.19
C VAL A 19 3.68 -0.86 8.91
N VAL A 20 3.66 0.34 8.34
CA VAL A 20 2.45 0.97 7.81
C VAL A 20 2.57 0.99 6.29
N ALA A 21 1.59 0.41 5.61
CA ALA A 21 1.49 0.45 4.14
C ALA A 21 0.24 1.23 3.73
N VAL A 22 0.39 2.04 2.69
CA VAL A 22 -0.70 2.78 2.03
C VAL A 22 -0.66 2.45 0.55
N VAL A 23 -1.68 1.78 0.02
CA VAL A 23 -1.87 1.57 -1.41
C VAL A 23 -2.74 2.69 -1.95
N THR A 24 -2.34 3.26 -3.08
CA THR A 24 -3.05 4.31 -3.80
C THR A 24 -3.34 3.82 -5.20
N ILE A 25 -4.62 3.82 -5.59
CA ILE A 25 -5.08 3.38 -6.91
C ILE A 25 -5.90 4.49 -7.53
N THR A 26 -5.49 4.98 -8.69
CA THR A 26 -6.26 5.92 -9.50
C THR A 26 -6.92 5.19 -10.67
N ASP A 27 -8.24 5.32 -10.78
CA ASP A 27 -9.02 4.72 -11.87
C ASP A 27 -8.91 5.52 -13.19
N LYS A 28 -9.57 5.03 -14.23
CA LYS A 28 -9.58 5.67 -15.57
C LYS A 28 -10.31 7.01 -15.58
N GLN A 29 -11.16 7.27 -14.60
CA GLN A 29 -11.88 8.53 -14.42
C GLN A 29 -11.07 9.54 -13.60
N GLY A 30 -9.88 9.14 -13.12
CA GLY A 30 -9.00 9.98 -12.30
C GLY A 30 -9.37 9.99 -10.81
N LEU A 31 -10.32 9.18 -10.38
CA LEU A 31 -10.68 9.05 -8.97
C LEU A 31 -9.62 8.17 -8.28
N THR A 32 -9.07 8.69 -7.18
CA THR A 32 -8.00 8.02 -6.43
C THR A 32 -8.54 7.45 -5.12
N SER A 33 -8.37 6.16 -4.91
CA SER A 33 -8.64 5.47 -3.64
C SER A 33 -7.37 5.25 -2.83
N TYR A 34 -7.52 5.17 -1.52
CA TYR A 34 -6.44 4.94 -0.57
C TYR A 34 -6.80 3.80 0.37
N HIS A 35 -5.93 2.81 0.46
CA HIS A 35 -6.07 1.68 1.38
C HIS A 35 -4.89 1.72 2.35
N ARG A 36 -5.15 1.79 3.65
CA ARG A 36 -4.10 1.86 4.68
C ARG A 36 -4.21 0.70 5.65
N LYS A 37 -3.10 0.03 5.93
CA LYS A 37 -3.05 -1.04 6.94
C LYS A 37 -1.70 -1.05 7.67
N ARG A 38 -1.74 -1.43 8.94
CA ARG A 38 -0.55 -1.64 9.78
C ARG A 38 -0.33 -3.14 9.97
N PHE A 39 0.93 -3.55 9.90
CA PHE A 39 1.38 -4.94 10.05
C PHE A 39 2.44 -5.04 11.14
N SER A 40 2.64 -6.24 11.68
CA SER A 40 3.79 -6.54 12.54
C SER A 40 5.06 -6.75 11.70
N THR A 41 6.23 -6.47 12.26
CA THR A 41 7.53 -6.80 11.65
C THR A 41 7.95 -8.26 11.85
N PHE A 42 7.23 -9.05 12.64
CA PHE A 42 7.45 -10.49 12.71
C PHE A 42 7.00 -11.17 11.41
N THR A 43 7.58 -12.33 11.11
CA THR A 43 7.37 -13.06 9.84
C THR A 43 5.91 -13.18 9.42
N ASN A 44 5.00 -13.56 10.33
CA ASN A 44 3.57 -13.66 10.02
C ASN A 44 2.95 -12.31 9.61
N GLY A 45 3.39 -11.21 10.22
CA GLY A 45 2.96 -9.86 9.83
C GLY A 45 3.48 -9.45 8.46
N LEU A 46 4.70 -9.85 8.11
CA LEU A 46 5.28 -9.60 6.78
C LEU A 46 4.61 -10.45 5.70
N VAL A 47 4.24 -11.70 6.00
CA VAL A 47 3.44 -12.55 5.10
C VAL A 47 2.07 -11.90 4.86
N GLN A 48 1.40 -11.42 5.91
CA GLN A 48 0.14 -10.70 5.76
C GLN A 48 0.29 -9.40 4.97
N LEU A 49 1.41 -8.69 5.10
CA LEU A 49 1.71 -7.52 4.28
C LEU A 49 1.82 -7.90 2.80
N ARG A 50 2.58 -8.95 2.47
CA ARG A 50 2.68 -9.46 1.10
C ARG A 50 1.29 -9.82 0.54
N ASP A 51 0.54 -10.65 1.24
CA ASP A 51 -0.78 -11.11 0.78
C ASP A 51 -1.75 -9.93 0.58
N TRP A 52 -1.63 -8.91 1.43
CA TRP A 52 -2.43 -7.69 1.30
C TRP A 52 -1.99 -6.83 0.11
N LEU A 53 -0.70 -6.72 -0.18
CA LEU A 53 -0.21 -6.03 -1.37
C LEU A 53 -0.63 -6.77 -2.66
N GLU A 54 -0.54 -8.10 -2.69
CA GLU A 54 -1.00 -8.93 -3.82
C GLU A 54 -2.51 -8.80 -4.08
N TYR A 55 -3.31 -8.63 -3.02
CA TYR A 55 -4.74 -8.37 -3.18
C TYR A 55 -5.06 -7.03 -3.87
N TYR A 56 -4.22 -6.00 -3.69
CA TYR A 56 -4.42 -4.67 -4.26
C TYR A 56 -3.54 -4.36 -5.48
N SER A 57 -2.69 -5.30 -5.92
CA SER A 57 -1.82 -5.14 -7.09
C SER A 57 -2.57 -5.27 -8.41
#